data_AF-A0AAP8N7I0-F1
#
_entry.id   AF-A0AAP8N7I0-F1
#
_cell.length_a   1.000
_cell.length_b   1.000
_cell.length_c   1.000
_cell.angle_alpha   90.00
_cell.angle_beta   90.00
_cell.angle_gamma   90.00
#
_symmetry.space_group_name_H-M   'P 1'
#
loop_
_entity.id
_entity.type
_entity.pdbx_description
1 polymer ?
#
loop_
_entity_poly.entity_id
_entity_poly.type
_entity_poly.pdbx_seq_one_letter_code
_entity_poly.pdbx_strand_id
1 'polypeptide(L)' 'FINSDEGSGERYAIHDAPMIKGMSGGPVIANDGSIVGINVGFFSTTLHDVSFHPGVKGAERISIFIPYSIIQREWGLMQA' A
#
# COMPACT_ATOMS: atom_id res chain seq x y z
N PHE A 1 3.12 9.97 -4.80
CA PHE A 1 1.97 10.55 -4.09
C PHE A 1 2.34 11.91 -3.55
N ILE A 2 1.41 12.86 -3.59
CA ILE A 2 1.55 14.13 -2.85
C ILE A 2 1.43 13.78 -1.37
N ASN A 3 2.51 14.05 -0.65
CA ASN A 3 2.57 13.99 0.79
C ASN A 3 1.63 15.07 1.32
N SER A 4 0.50 14.68 1.92
CA SER A 4 -0.30 15.64 2.68
C SER A 4 0.46 15.88 3.98
N ASP A 5 0.97 17.09 4.19
CA ASP A 5 1.72 17.58 5.35
C ASP A 5 0.95 17.53 6.70
N GLU A 6 0.19 16.47 6.94
CA GLU A 6 -0.39 16.10 8.24
C GLU A 6 0.48 15.01 8.88
N GLY A 7 1.62 15.42 9.42
CA GLY A 7 2.30 14.82 10.59
C GLY A 7 2.76 13.34 10.60
N SER A 8 2.45 12.51 9.60
CA SER A 8 2.82 11.07 9.61
C SER A 8 3.50 10.55 8.34
N GLY A 9 3.64 11.39 7.31
CA GLY A 9 4.53 11.19 6.14
C GLY A 9 4.19 10.06 5.17
N GLU A 10 3.78 8.89 5.64
CA GLU A 10 3.57 7.70 4.82
C GLU A 10 2.39 6.87 5.36
N ARG A 11 1.23 6.94 4.70
CA ARG A 11 0.04 6.15 5.09
C ARG A 11 -0.09 4.83 4.33
N TYR A 12 0.53 4.74 3.15
CA TYR A 12 0.32 3.63 2.23
C TYR A 12 1.58 3.32 1.43
N ALA A 13 1.77 2.04 1.10
CA ALA A 13 2.80 1.54 0.19
C ALA A 13 2.16 0.90 -1.05
N ILE A 14 2.97 0.71 -2.10
CA ILE A 14 2.49 0.26 -3.41
C ILE A 14 3.23 -0.98 -3.93
N HIS A 15 2.55 -1.76 -4.76
CA HIS A 15 3.14 -2.85 -5.54
C HIS A 15 2.37 -3.06 -6.86
N ASP A 16 2.95 -3.83 -7.78
CA ASP A 16 2.38 -4.16 -9.08
C ASP A 16 1.63 -5.50 -9.13
N ALA A 17 1.72 -6.31 -8.06
CA ALA A 17 0.97 -7.56 -7.97
C ALA A 17 -0.56 -7.32 -8.12
N PRO A 18 -1.28 -8.20 -8.85
CA PRO A 18 -2.68 -7.99 -9.20
C PRO A 18 -3.59 -8.07 -7.98
N MET A 19 -4.57 -7.16 -7.92
CA MET A 19 -5.62 -7.17 -6.92
C MET A 19 -7.01 -7.26 -7.57
N ILE A 20 -7.94 -7.94 -6.89
CA ILE A 20 -9.34 -8.05 -7.29
C ILE A 20 -10.27 -7.64 -6.13
N LYS A 21 -11.53 -7.38 -6.46
CA LYS A 21 -12.57 -7.11 -5.47
C LYS A 21 -12.65 -8.28 -4.47
N GLY A 22 -12.74 -7.94 -3.18
CA GLY A 22 -12.76 -8.92 -2.09
C GLY A 22 -11.40 -9.16 -1.43
N MET A 23 -10.29 -8.72 -2.03
CA MET A 23 -8.97 -8.80 -1.39
C MET A 23 -8.71 -7.69 -0.36
N SER A 24 -9.51 -6.62 -0.35
CA SER A 24 -9.40 -5.53 0.62
C SER A 24 -9.57 -6.06 2.05
N GLY A 25 -8.70 -5.62 2.96
CA GLY A 25 -8.61 -6.14 4.32
C GLY A 25 -7.77 -7.42 4.46
N GLY A 26 -7.44 -8.09 3.36
CA GLY A 26 -6.56 -9.26 3.36
C GLY A 26 -5.07 -8.90 3.48
N PRO A 27 -4.20 -9.85 3.86
CA PRO A 27 -2.78 -9.61 4.03
C PRO A 27 -2.06 -9.41 2.69
N VAL A 28 -1.01 -8.59 2.71
CA VAL A 28 0.04 -8.60 1.69
C VAL A 28 1.18 -9.47 2.20
N ILE A 29 1.59 -10.45 1.41
CA ILE A 29 2.58 -11.46 1.78
C ILE A 29 3.81 -11.29 0.88
N ALA A 30 4.99 -11.14 1.48
CA ALA A 30 6.25 -11.07 0.78
C ALA A 30 6.73 -12.46 0.33
N ASN A 31 7.75 -12.50 -0.53
CA ASN A 31 8.28 -13.74 -1.10
C ASN A 31 8.85 -14.72 -0.05
N ASP A 32 9.23 -14.22 1.12
CA ASP A 32 9.70 -15.00 2.26
C ASP A 32 8.55 -15.52 3.16
N GLY A 33 7.29 -15.21 2.82
CA GLY A 33 6.11 -15.56 3.60
C GLY A 33 5.74 -14.55 4.69
N SER A 34 6.50 -13.46 4.86
CA SER A 34 6.22 -12.43 5.86
C SER A 34 4.98 -11.60 5.49
N ILE A 35 4.14 -11.27 6.47
CA ILE A 35 3.04 -10.30 6.28
C ILE A 35 3.64 -8.90 6.33
N VAL A 36 3.53 -8.17 5.23
CA VAL A 36 4.07 -6.81 5.12
C VAL A 36 3.02 -5.72 5.23
N GLY A 37 1.73 -6.08 5.26
CA GLY A 37 0.64 -5.13 5.46
C GLY A 37 -0.74 -5.66 5.08
N ILE A 38 -1.68 -4.73 4.87
CA ILE A 38 -3.09 -5.01 4.54
C ILE A 38 -3.50 -4.33 3.24
N ASN A 39 -4.11 -5.08 2.33
CA ASN A 39 -4.65 -4.58 1.07
C ASN A 39 -5.74 -3.54 1.30
N VAL A 40 -5.66 -2.42 0.57
CA VAL A 40 -6.66 -1.35 0.64
C VAL A 40 -7.41 -1.23 -0.67
N GLY A 41 -6.69 -1.05 -1.77
CA GLY A 41 -7.23 -0.58 -3.04
C GLY A 41 -6.24 -0.73 -4.18
N PHE A 42 -6.68 -0.43 -5.40
CA PHE A 42 -5.79 -0.27 -6.55
C PHE A 42 -6.28 0.92 -7.38
N PHE A 43 -5.37 1.55 -8.12
CA PHE A 43 -5.69 2.60 -9.08
C PHE A 43 -5.00 2.33 -10.42
N SER A 44 -5.58 2.90 -11.48
CA SER A 44 -5.03 2.80 -12.83
C SER A 44 -3.85 3.76 -13.01
N THR A 45 -2.76 3.28 -13.60
CA THR A 45 -1.59 4.13 -13.92
C THR A 45 -1.89 5.16 -15.00
N THR A 46 -2.90 4.94 -15.84
CA THR A 46 -3.38 5.94 -16.80
C THR A 46 -3.97 7.21 -16.16
N LEU A 47 -4.36 7.13 -14.88
CA LEU A 47 -4.92 8.27 -14.15
C LEU A 47 -3.89 8.93 -13.21
N HIS A 48 -2.76 8.28 -12.91
CA HIS A 48 -1.81 8.72 -11.87
C HIS A 48 -0.37 8.54 -12.36
N ASP A 49 0.45 9.60 -12.26
CA ASP A 49 1.85 9.54 -12.66
C ASP A 49 2.67 8.66 -11.69
N VAL A 50 3.08 7.49 -12.19
CA VAL A 50 3.93 6.53 -11.49
C VAL A 50 5.38 6.57 -11.96
N SER A 51 5.75 7.49 -12.85
CA SER A 51 7.10 7.61 -13.40
C SER A 51 8.17 7.81 -12.32
N PHE A 52 7.79 8.39 -11.18
CA PHE A 52 8.64 8.58 -10.00
C PHE A 52 8.88 7.32 -9.16
N HIS A 53 8.24 6.18 -9.48
CA HIS A 53 8.37 4.92 -8.74
C HIS A 53 8.99 3.84 -9.66
N PRO A 54 10.33 3.71 -9.68
CA PRO A 54 11.03 2.85 -10.64
C PRO A 54 10.61 1.37 -10.54
N GLY A 55 10.24 0.90 -9.34
CA GLY A 55 9.80 -0.48 -9.12
C GLY A 55 8.45 -0.86 -9.74
N VAL A 56 7.67 0.11 -10.23
CA VAL A 56 6.34 -0.13 -10.84
C VAL A 56 6.17 0.59 -12.18
N LYS A 57 7.27 1.04 -12.79
CA LYS A 57 7.30 1.93 -13.98
C LYS A 57 6.64 1.32 -15.24
N GLY A 58 6.39 0.02 -15.26
CA GLY A 58 5.71 -0.69 -16.36
C GLY A 58 4.36 -1.32 -15.97
N ALA A 59 3.87 -1.08 -14.75
CA ALA A 59 2.65 -1.71 -14.29
C ALA A 59 1.40 -1.06 -14.93
N GLU A 60 0.45 -1.89 -15.40
CA GLU A 60 -0.84 -1.39 -15.88
C GLU A 60 -1.76 -0.94 -14.73
N ARG A 61 -1.50 -1.43 -13.52
CA ARG A 61 -2.25 -1.13 -12.30
C ARG A 61 -1.30 -1.02 -11.12
N ILE A 62 -1.63 -0.16 -10.17
CA ILE A 62 -0.93 -0.09 -8.88
C ILE A 62 -1.86 -0.52 -7.77
N SER A 63 -1.45 -1.53 -7.04
CA SER A 63 -2.10 -1.96 -5.81
C SER A 63 -1.51 -1.22 -4.62
N ILE A 64 -2.35 -0.89 -3.65
CA ILE A 64 -2.03 -0.13 -2.45
C ILE A 64 -2.31 -0.98 -1.21
N PHE A 65 -1.41 -0.89 -0.24
CA PHE A 65 -1.57 -1.50 1.07
C PHE A 65 -1.11 -0.58 2.20
N ILE A 66 -1.60 -0.82 3.42
CA ILE A 66 -1.07 -0.18 4.63
C ILE A 66 0.09 -1.02 5.16
N PRO A 67 1.31 -0.47 5.33
CA PRO A 67 2.43 -1.22 5.89
C PRO A 67 2.15 -1.74 7.30
N TYR A 68 2.68 -2.93 7.62
CA TYR A 68 2.52 -3.54 8.94
C TYR A 68 3.00 -2.63 10.09
N SER A 69 4.09 -1.88 9.89
CA SER A 69 4.60 -0.92 10.88
C SER A 69 3.59 0.17 11.23
N ILE A 70 2.82 0.65 10.25
CA ILE A 70 1.74 1.63 10.46
C ILE A 70 0.60 0.97 11.23
N ILE A 71 0.15 -0.21 10.80
CA ILE A 71 -0.92 -0.97 11.47
C ILE A 71 -0.57 -1.20 12.95
N GLN A 72 0.65 -1.66 13.22
CA GLN A 72 1.11 -1.93 14.59
C GLN A 72 1.13 -0.65 15.45
N ARG A 73 1.61 0.47 14.90
CA ARG A 73 1.63 1.76 15.60
C ARG A 73 0.22 2.22 15.96
N GLU A 74 -0.68 2.27 14.98
CA GLU A 74 -2.06 2.74 15.20
C GLU A 74 -2.84 1.80 16.13
N TRP A 75 -2.62 0.48 16.01
CA TRP A 75 -3.23 -0.51 16.89
C TRP A 75 -2.80 -0.32 18.36
N GLY A 76 -1.54 0.03 18.60
CA GLY A 76 -1.04 0.34 19.94
C GLY A 76 -1.73 1.56 20.56
N LEU A 77 -2.05 2.58 19.75
CA LEU A 77 -2.80 3.75 20.22
C LEU A 77 -4.25 3.43 20.55
N MET A 78 -4.88 2.49 19.84
CA MET A 78 -6.28 2.07 20.09
C MET A 78 -6.45 1.18 21.33
N GLN A 79 -5.37 0.61 21.85
CA GLN A 79 -5.40 -0.23 23.05
C GLN A 79 -5.15 0.55 24.36
N ALA A 80 -4.76 1.82 24.27
CA ALA A 80 -4.52 2.70 25.43
C ALA A 80 -5.82 3.38 25.88
#